data_AF-A0A934SCC0-F1
#
_entry.id   AF-A0A934SCC0-F1
#
_cell.length_a   1.000
_cell.length_b   1.000
_cell.length_c   1.000
_cell.angle_alpha   90.00
_cell.angle_beta   90.00
_cell.angle_gamma   90.00
#
_symmetry.space_group_name_H-M   'P 1'
#
loop_
_entity.id
_entity.type
_entity.pdbx_description
1 polymer ?
#
loop_
_entity_poly.entity_id
_entity_poly.type
_entity_poly.pdbx_seq_one_letter_code
_entity_poly.pdbx_strand_id
1 'polypeptide(L)'
;MREIIGAGGQVSLIRHDSIEFFDCGENFSEITCPQCGVEIDQAVWGDMMDRDYVPTRMADPVNGIAPGFRMQADALPCCGASATVAQLDYVWPVAFGRFAVEAANPAIGELTTEQVMALEAALGCPLIVVYRHL
;
A
#
# COMPACT_ATOMS: atom_id res chain seq x y z
N MET A 1 20.14 10.05 -2.52
CA MET A 1 18.87 10.83 -2.50
C MET A 1 18.85 12.01 -3.48
N ARG A 2 19.96 12.71 -3.74
CA ARG A 2 20.03 13.77 -4.79
C ARG A 2 19.83 13.27 -6.24
N GLU A 3 19.91 11.96 -6.47
CA GLU A 3 19.82 11.33 -7.80
C GLU A 3 18.39 10.99 -8.25
N ILE A 4 17.37 11.26 -7.42
CA ILE A 4 15.97 10.80 -7.65
C ILE A 4 15.01 12.00 -7.79
N ILE A 5 15.53 13.22 -7.96
CA ILE A 5 14.71 14.43 -8.11
C ILE A 5 15.16 15.18 -9.37
N GLY A 6 14.34 15.14 -10.42
CA GLY A 6 14.49 16.00 -11.58
C GLY A 6 14.15 17.46 -11.25
N ALA A 7 14.42 18.38 -12.19
CA ALA A 7 14.15 19.80 -11.97
C ALA A 7 12.64 20.04 -11.75
N GLY A 8 12.25 20.41 -10.52
CA GLY A 8 10.88 20.74 -10.14
C GLY A 8 10.15 19.68 -9.31
N GLY A 9 10.75 18.52 -9.05
CA GLY A 9 10.16 17.50 -8.19
C GLY A 9 10.19 17.88 -6.71
N GLN A 10 9.11 17.55 -5.99
CA GLN A 10 9.07 17.66 -4.53
C GLN A 10 9.17 16.26 -3.92
N VAL A 11 10.05 16.09 -2.92
CA VAL A 11 10.11 14.86 -2.13
C VAL A 11 9.62 15.11 -0.71
N SER A 12 8.72 14.25 -0.24
CA SER A 12 8.18 14.26 1.11
C SER A 12 8.37 12.91 1.78
N LEU A 13 8.58 12.95 3.09
CA LEU A 13 8.51 11.76 3.94
C LEU A 13 7.16 11.76 4.63
N ILE A 14 6.38 10.71 4.40
CA ILE A 14 5.16 10.43 5.15
C ILE A 14 5.51 9.46 6.27
N ARG A 15 4.96 9.73 7.46
CA ARG A 15 5.05 8.84 8.62
C ARG A 15 3.72 8.82 9.35
N HIS A 16 3.29 7.60 9.68
CA HIS A 16 2.12 7.30 10.47
C HIS A 16 2.52 6.47 11.70
N ASP A 17 1.75 6.56 12.77
CA ASP A 17 1.91 5.70 13.94
C ASP A 17 1.32 4.30 13.68
N SER A 18 0.27 4.26 12.84
CA SER A 18 -0.49 3.10 12.41
C SER A 18 -0.14 2.67 10.98
N ILE A 19 -0.55 1.45 10.61
CA ILE A 19 -0.45 0.98 9.21
C ILE A 19 -1.56 1.67 8.41
N GLU A 20 -1.18 2.36 7.35
CA GLU A 20 -2.06 3.05 6.42
C GLU A 20 -1.95 2.45 5.02
N PHE A 21 -2.95 2.73 4.17
CA PHE A 21 -3.01 2.31 2.78
C PHE A 21 -2.45 3.41 1.88
N PHE A 22 -1.52 3.02 1.00
CA PHE A 22 -0.95 3.87 -0.04
C PHE A 22 -1.48 3.42 -1.40
N ASP A 23 -2.42 4.20 -1.95
CA ASP A 23 -3.11 3.91 -3.19
C ASP A 23 -2.30 4.29 -4.45
N CYS A 24 -2.63 3.64 -5.56
CA CYS A 24 -2.12 3.96 -6.90
C CYS A 24 -2.99 5.00 -7.64
N GLY A 25 -3.96 5.61 -6.96
CA GLY A 25 -4.84 6.65 -7.50
C GLY A 25 -5.69 6.16 -8.65
N GLU A 26 -5.78 6.93 -9.73
CA GLU A 26 -6.57 6.57 -10.92
C GLU A 26 -6.04 5.33 -11.66
N ASN A 27 -4.84 4.84 -11.34
CA ASN A 27 -4.33 3.58 -11.88
C ASN A 27 -5.06 2.36 -11.30
N PHE A 28 -5.80 2.52 -10.20
CA PHE A 28 -6.53 1.42 -9.58
C PHE A 28 -7.51 0.79 -10.57
N SER A 29 -7.42 -0.53 -10.76
CA SER A 29 -8.19 -1.24 -11.79
C SER A 29 -8.71 -2.57 -11.27
N GLU A 30 -7.85 -3.59 -11.20
CA GLU A 30 -8.23 -4.97 -10.90
C GLU A 30 -7.48 -5.51 -9.68
N ILE A 31 -8.21 -6.32 -8.89
CA ILE A 31 -7.71 -7.06 -7.74
C ILE A 31 -8.07 -8.52 -7.95
N THR A 32 -7.11 -9.42 -7.76
CA THR A 32 -7.33 -10.86 -7.93
C THR A 32 -6.93 -11.64 -6.69
N CYS A 33 -7.53 -12.82 -6.56
CA CYS A 33 -7.21 -13.74 -5.49
C CYS A 33 -5.81 -14.34 -5.69
N PRO A 34 -4.90 -14.24 -4.71
CA PRO A 34 -3.53 -14.76 -4.81
C PRO A 34 -3.45 -16.30 -4.81
N GLN A 35 -4.57 -16.99 -4.63
CA GLN A 35 -4.63 -18.45 -4.59
C GLN A 35 -5.30 -19.07 -5.82
N CYS A 36 -6.33 -18.44 -6.38
CA CYS A 36 -7.06 -18.99 -7.52
C CYS A 36 -7.13 -18.05 -8.74
N GLY A 37 -6.59 -16.83 -8.64
CA GLY A 37 -6.56 -15.84 -9.71
C GLY A 37 -7.92 -15.25 -10.08
N VAL A 38 -9.00 -15.63 -9.38
CA VAL A 38 -10.34 -15.06 -9.62
C VAL A 38 -10.35 -13.61 -9.17
N GLU A 39 -10.89 -12.74 -10.02
CA GLU A 39 -11.13 -11.33 -9.72
C GLU A 39 -11.96 -11.18 -8.45
N ILE A 40 -11.54 -10.27 -7.58
CA ILE A 40 -12.25 -9.87 -6.38
C ILE A 40 -12.99 -8.59 -6.73
N ASP A 41 -14.32 -8.66 -6.68
CA ASP A 41 -15.19 -7.52 -6.91
C ASP A 41 -14.81 -6.34 -5.98
N GLN A 42 -14.81 -5.12 -6.52
CA GLN A 42 -14.36 -3.94 -5.79
C GLN A 42 -15.21 -3.62 -4.55
N ALA A 43 -16.52 -3.96 -4.54
CA ALA A 43 -17.35 -3.77 -3.35
C ALA A 43 -16.99 -4.79 -2.27
N VAL A 44 -16.73 -6.05 -2.65
CA VAL A 44 -16.21 -7.07 -1.72
C VAL A 44 -14.88 -6.64 -1.14
N TRP A 45 -13.96 -6.16 -1.98
CA TRP A 45 -12.68 -5.62 -1.53
C TRP A 45 -12.84 -4.42 -0.59
N GLY A 46 -13.74 -3.48 -0.92
CA GLY A 46 -14.06 -2.33 -0.07
C GLY A 46 -14.54 -2.76 1.31
N ASP A 47 -15.44 -3.75 1.38
CA ASP A 47 -15.91 -4.31 2.64
C ASP A 47 -14.77 -4.99 3.44
N MET A 48 -13.81 -5.63 2.77
CA MET A 48 -12.61 -6.19 3.44
C MET A 48 -11.72 -5.09 4.01
N MET A 49 -11.50 -4.01 3.26
CA MET A 49 -10.73 -2.84 3.70
C MET A 49 -11.38 -2.19 4.93
N ASP A 50 -12.69 -1.95 4.88
CA ASP A 50 -13.46 -1.35 5.97
C ASP A 50 -13.46 -2.22 7.23
N ARG A 51 -13.54 -3.55 7.07
CA ARG A 51 -13.43 -4.47 8.20
C ARG A 51 -12.03 -4.45 8.81
N ASP A 52 -10.97 -4.39 8.02
CA ASP A 52 -9.60 -4.44 8.54
C ASP A 52 -9.16 -3.11 9.18
N TYR A 53 -9.68 -1.98 8.70
CA TYR A 53 -9.30 -0.65 9.16
C TYR A 53 -10.02 -0.22 10.45
N VAL A 54 -9.26 0.27 11.43
CA VAL A 54 -9.78 0.90 12.64
C VAL A 54 -9.61 2.42 12.55
N PRO A 55 -10.69 3.20 12.40
CA PRO A 55 -10.60 4.66 12.43
C PRO A 55 -10.08 5.16 13.78
N THR A 56 -9.31 6.26 13.80
CA THR A 56 -8.78 6.88 15.04
C THR A 56 -9.84 7.11 16.12
N ARG A 57 -11.05 7.50 15.72
CA ARG A 57 -12.19 7.71 16.63
C ARG A 57 -12.72 6.44 17.31
N MET A 58 -12.35 5.26 16.81
CA MET A 58 -12.71 3.94 17.33
C MET A 58 -11.53 3.25 18.03
N ALA A 59 -10.35 3.88 18.05
CA ALA A 59 -9.22 3.36 18.82
C ALA A 59 -9.55 3.40 20.31
N ASP A 60 -9.20 2.33 20.99
CA ASP A 60 -9.33 2.16 22.44
C ASP A 60 -8.04 1.55 22.98
N PRO A 61 -7.05 2.37 23.30
CA PRO A 61 -5.77 1.90 23.83
C PRO A 61 -5.92 1.16 25.17
N VAL A 62 -6.98 1.44 25.93
CA VAL A 62 -7.24 0.76 27.21
C VAL A 62 -7.63 -0.70 26.97
N ASN A 63 -8.41 -0.95 25.90
CA ASN A 63 -8.81 -2.30 25.49
C ASN A 63 -7.95 -2.89 24.35
N GLY A 64 -6.79 -2.29 24.06
CA GLY A 64 -5.83 -2.80 23.07
C GLY A 64 -6.24 -2.61 21.60
N ILE A 65 -7.18 -1.71 21.31
CA ILE A 65 -7.62 -1.39 19.96
C ILE A 65 -6.79 -0.21 19.44
N ALA A 66 -5.86 -0.48 18.53
CA ALA A 66 -5.06 0.54 17.85
C ALA A 66 -5.73 0.99 16.53
N PRO A 67 -5.54 2.25 16.09
CA PRO A 67 -6.01 2.70 14.79
C PRO A 67 -5.20 2.12 13.63
N GLY A 68 -5.75 2.25 12.42
CA GLY A 68 -5.16 1.79 11.16
C GLY A 68 -5.58 0.38 10.77
N PHE A 69 -4.93 -0.12 9.72
CA PHE A 69 -5.13 -1.50 9.27
C PHE A 69 -4.56 -2.50 10.28
N ARG A 70 -5.37 -3.51 10.60
CA ARG A 70 -4.99 -4.57 11.53
C ARG A 70 -4.21 -5.70 10.86
N MET A 71 -4.18 -5.74 9.52
CA MET A 71 -3.60 -6.82 8.74
C MET A 71 -4.20 -8.18 9.13
N GLN A 72 -5.50 -8.19 9.42
CA GLN A 72 -6.23 -9.40 9.74
C GLN A 72 -6.61 -10.13 8.45
N ALA A 73 -6.32 -11.42 8.40
CA ALA A 73 -6.70 -12.24 7.27
C ALA A 73 -8.21 -12.56 7.31
N ASP A 74 -8.85 -12.51 6.15
CA ASP A 74 -10.26 -12.85 5.94
C ASP A 74 -10.36 -14.01 4.93
N ALA A 75 -11.47 -14.74 4.95
CA ALA A 75 -11.75 -15.80 3.99
C ALA A 75 -12.21 -15.18 2.67
N LEU A 76 -11.51 -15.49 1.58
CA LEU A 76 -11.84 -15.00 0.24
C LEU A 76 -13.09 -15.72 -0.30
N PRO A 77 -14.09 -14.99 -0.84
CA PRO A 77 -15.36 -15.58 -1.25
C PRO A 77 -15.24 -16.55 -2.43
N CYS A 78 -14.19 -16.43 -3.24
CA CYS A 78 -14.00 -17.22 -4.45
C CYS A 78 -13.53 -18.66 -4.17
N CYS A 79 -12.72 -18.89 -3.14
CA CYS A 79 -12.12 -20.21 -2.87
C CYS A 79 -11.99 -20.56 -1.39
N GLY A 80 -12.37 -19.66 -0.48
CA GLY A 80 -12.26 -19.85 0.96
C GLY A 80 -10.82 -19.75 1.52
N ALA A 81 -9.82 -19.47 0.68
CA ALA A 81 -8.46 -19.21 1.14
C ALA A 81 -8.41 -17.98 2.04
N SER A 82 -7.49 -17.95 2.99
CA SER A 82 -7.32 -16.82 3.91
C SER A 82 -6.21 -15.89 3.42
N ALA A 83 -6.52 -14.60 3.30
CA ALA A 83 -5.56 -13.56 2.93
C ALA A 83 -5.88 -12.24 3.64
N THR A 84 -4.86 -11.44 3.93
CA THR A 84 -5.05 -10.04 4.32
C THR A 84 -5.29 -9.19 3.07
N VAL A 85 -5.82 -7.97 3.24
CA VAL A 85 -5.93 -7.01 2.13
C VAL A 85 -4.56 -6.68 1.51
N ALA A 86 -3.48 -6.73 2.28
CA ALA A 86 -2.12 -6.52 1.78
C ALA A 86 -1.53 -7.70 0.98
N GLN A 87 -2.20 -8.85 0.99
CA GLN A 87 -1.75 -10.07 0.30
C GLN A 87 -2.52 -10.34 -1.00
N LEU A 88 -3.48 -9.49 -1.36
CA LEU A 88 -4.20 -9.62 -2.62
C LEU A 88 -3.29 -9.23 -3.80
N ASP A 89 -3.58 -9.79 -4.98
CA ASP A 89 -2.83 -9.47 -6.19
C ASP A 89 -3.46 -8.25 -6.86
N TYR A 90 -2.78 -7.11 -6.76
CA TYR A 90 -3.17 -5.85 -7.40
C TYR A 90 -2.45 -5.69 -8.73
N VAL A 91 -3.19 -5.37 -9.81
CA VAL A 91 -2.57 -5.12 -11.13
C VAL A 91 -1.63 -3.93 -11.10
N TRP A 92 -2.02 -2.87 -10.39
CA TRP A 92 -1.14 -1.75 -10.08
C TRP A 92 -0.72 -1.82 -8.61
N PRO A 93 0.59 -1.79 -8.31
CA PRO A 93 1.06 -1.91 -6.95
C PRO A 93 0.40 -0.90 -6.02
N VAL A 94 -0.09 -1.40 -4.89
CA VAL A 94 -0.49 -0.61 -3.72
C VAL A 94 0.33 -1.09 -2.54
N ALA A 95 0.38 -0.33 -1.46
CA ALA A 95 1.12 -0.72 -0.27
C ALA A 95 0.36 -0.47 1.02
N PHE A 96 0.73 -1.24 2.04
CA PHE A 96 0.29 -1.05 3.42
C PHE A 96 1.52 -0.83 4.28
N GLY A 97 1.60 0.30 4.98
CA GLY A 97 2.82 0.65 5.71
C GLY A 97 2.64 1.82 6.67
N ARG A 98 3.71 2.11 7.42
CA ARG A 98 3.75 3.25 8.37
C ARG A 98 4.54 4.43 7.85
N PHE A 99 5.23 4.29 6.72
CA PHE A 99 6.01 5.36 6.14
C PHE A 99 6.03 5.21 4.62
N ALA A 100 6.20 6.34 3.94
CA ALA A 100 6.47 6.38 2.51
C ALA A 100 7.42 7.54 2.19
N VAL A 101 8.22 7.36 1.15
CA VAL A 101 8.96 8.44 0.50
C VAL A 101 8.23 8.75 -0.79
N GLU A 102 7.60 9.91 -0.85
CA GLU A 102 6.84 10.33 -2.02
C GLU A 102 7.65 11.32 -2.84
N ALA A 103 7.57 11.20 -4.16
CA ALA A 103 8.13 12.14 -5.11
C ALA A 103 7.03 12.60 -6.08
N ALA A 104 6.63 13.87 -5.99
CA ALA A 104 5.64 14.46 -6.87
C ALA A 104 6.30 15.04 -8.12
N ASN A 105 5.78 14.67 -9.30
CA ASN A 105 6.29 15.10 -10.62
C ASN A 105 7.83 15.03 -10.75
N PRO A 106 8.46 13.88 -10.45
CA PRO A 106 9.92 13.82 -10.33
C PRO A 106 10.65 14.00 -11.67
N ALA A 107 9.95 13.91 -12.81
CA ALA A 107 10.51 14.06 -14.16
C ALA A 107 11.68 13.09 -14.47
N ILE A 108 11.74 11.94 -13.79
CA ILE A 108 12.77 10.90 -13.97
C ILE A 108 12.24 9.61 -14.62
N GLY A 109 10.94 9.53 -14.92
CA GLY A 109 10.29 8.30 -15.37
C GLY A 109 10.11 7.28 -14.24
N GLU A 110 9.99 6.01 -14.62
CA GLU A 110 9.96 4.90 -13.67
C GLU A 110 11.36 4.63 -13.08
N LEU A 111 11.40 4.27 -11.80
CA LEU A 111 12.61 3.83 -11.12
C LEU A 111 13.10 2.51 -11.69
N THR A 112 14.41 2.44 -11.97
CA THR A 112 15.06 1.17 -12.32
C THR A 112 15.25 0.29 -11.09
N THR A 113 15.45 -1.01 -11.30
CA THR A 113 15.74 -1.95 -10.21
C THR A 113 16.96 -1.52 -9.38
N GLU A 114 18.01 -1.00 -10.01
CA GLU A 114 19.21 -0.51 -9.31
C GLU A 114 18.90 0.70 -8.43
N GLN A 115 18.03 1.61 -8.89
CA GLN A 115 17.59 2.75 -8.10
C GLN A 115 16.74 2.32 -6.89
N VAL A 116 15.85 1.34 -7.08
CA VAL A 116 15.06 0.75 -5.98
C VAL A 116 15.99 0.08 -4.96
N MET A 117 16.93 -0.76 -5.41
CA MET A 117 17.88 -1.42 -4.52
C MET A 117 18.75 -0.43 -3.74
N ALA A 118 19.18 0.66 -4.38
CA ALA A 118 19.93 1.73 -3.71
C ALA A 118 19.09 2.44 -2.64
N LEU A 119 17.80 2.67 -2.90
CA LEU A 119 16.86 3.21 -1.93
C LEU A 119 16.64 2.25 -0.76
N GLU A 120 16.39 0.98 -1.03
CA GLU A 120 16.22 -0.07 -0.03
C GLU A 120 17.45 -0.19 0.88
N ALA A 121 18.65 -0.20 0.28
CA ALA A 121 19.91 -0.24 1.02
C ALA A 121 20.10 1.00 1.90
N ALA A 122 19.69 2.18 1.42
CA ALA A 122 19.77 3.43 2.19
C ALA A 122 18.75 3.47 3.34
N LEU A 123 17.57 2.89 3.16
CA LEU A 123 16.50 2.84 4.17
C LEU A 123 16.62 1.64 5.12
N GLY A 124 17.38 0.61 4.74
CA GLY A 124 17.58 -0.60 5.53
C GLY A 124 16.39 -1.56 5.51
N CYS A 125 15.49 -1.44 4.53
CA CYS A 125 14.34 -2.33 4.37
C CYS A 125 13.91 -2.44 2.89
N PRO A 126 13.20 -3.53 2.52
CA PRO A 126 12.57 -3.63 1.21
C PRO A 126 11.53 -2.53 0.99
N LEU A 127 11.31 -2.16 -0.27
CA LEU A 127 10.33 -1.16 -0.70
C LEU A 127 9.31 -1.76 -1.67
N ILE A 128 8.08 -1.26 -1.58
CA ILE A 128 7.07 -1.43 -2.62
C ILE A 128 6.98 -0.09 -3.36
N VAL A 129 7.24 -0.09 -4.67
CA VAL A 129 7.11 1.11 -5.50
C VAL A 129 5.67 1.24 -5.96
N VAL A 130 5.02 2.32 -5.57
CA VAL A 130 3.64 2.65 -5.96
C VAL A 130 3.68 3.84 -6.91
N TYR A 131 3.29 3.62 -8.18
CA TYR A 131 3.07 4.71 -9.13
C TYR A 131 1.64 5.19 -9.02
N ARG A 132 1.47 6.43 -8.57
CA ARG A 132 0.17 7.05 -8.31
C ARG A 132 -0.17 8.07 -9.40
N HIS A 133 -1.34 7.92 -10.01
CA HIS A 133 -1.93 8.95 -10.87
C HIS A 133 -3.01 9.71 -10.08
N LEU A 134 -2.94 11.04 -10.08
CA LEU A 134 -3.83 11.94 -9.34
C LEU A 134 -4.72 12.76 -10.27
#